data_AF-A0A165ECC0-F1
#
_entry.id   AF-A0A165ECC0-F1
#
_cell.length_a   1.000
_cell.length_b   1.000
_cell.length_c   1.000
_cell.angle_alpha   90.00
_cell.angle_beta   90.00
_cell.angle_gamma   90.00
#
_symmetry.space_group_name_H-M   'P 1'
#
loop_
_entity.id
_entity.type
_entity.pdbx_description
1 polymer ?
#
loop_
_entity_poly.entity_id
_entity_poly.type
_entity_poly.pdbx_seq_one_letter_code
_entity_poly.pdbx_strand_id
1 'polypeptide(L)'
;MGVFDVLLKLLNALCGGQKAEEPPVDLPTQQPPRPHQQQQQQHQQQPHQQHQPPAQPPQSQWEQPKPHHQPHHETSPSPGPPSHAPEHQAHHKSRRGVNENLENQNNTYYVDLRERANRAGDEMARLSRESQAAYHAGDGARAKELSDESKRHRAEMESLNAEASEWIFKENNTDSEPGEVDLHGLYAREAITYADRSIEEARARGQSHIRLIVGKGMHSKGGASKLRPAIEELMQKHQLVASMDPHNAGVLVVDLGGASQGGPQVGSDEITRRLENDREECVIM
;
A
#
# COMPACT_ATOMS: atom_id res chain seq x y z
N MET A 1 37.01 5.94 -23.01
CA MET A 1 38.21 6.81 -23.04
C MET A 1 37.67 8.23 -23.16
N GLY A 2 37.52 9.04 -22.11
CA GLY A 2 38.35 9.23 -20.94
C GLY A 2 39.00 10.60 -21.06
N VAL A 3 38.47 11.60 -20.35
CA VAL A 3 39.17 12.84 -19.94
C VAL A 3 38.48 13.33 -18.67
N PHE A 4 38.94 12.74 -17.56
CA PHE A 4 38.90 13.32 -16.23
C PHE A 4 39.83 14.54 -16.17
N ASP A 5 39.69 15.36 -15.12
CA ASP A 5 40.57 16.44 -14.66
C ASP A 5 40.42 17.82 -15.33
N VAL A 6 39.49 18.60 -14.77
CA VAL A 6 39.57 20.06 -14.80
C VAL A 6 39.38 20.61 -13.38
N LEU A 7 40.52 21.07 -12.84
CA LEU A 7 40.72 22.12 -11.85
C LEU A 7 40.34 21.87 -10.37
N LEU A 8 41.23 21.15 -9.68
CA LEU A 8 41.73 21.60 -8.39
C LEU A 8 42.98 22.48 -8.63
N LYS A 9 43.15 23.54 -7.83
CA LYS A 9 44.34 24.41 -7.63
C LYS A 9 44.31 25.79 -8.30
N LEU A 10 43.89 26.79 -7.52
CA LEU A 10 44.52 28.12 -7.53
C LEU A 10 45.19 28.36 -6.17
N LEU A 11 46.43 28.83 -6.25
CA LEU A 11 47.45 28.91 -5.22
C LEU A 11 47.33 30.15 -4.32
N ASN A 12 47.54 29.92 -3.01
CA ASN A 12 48.45 30.58 -2.08
C ASN A 12 48.86 32.07 -2.26
N ALA A 13 48.67 32.81 -1.15
CA ALA A 13 49.70 33.48 -0.33
C ALA A 13 49.47 34.99 -0.11
N LEU A 14 49.38 35.43 1.16
CA LEU A 14 50.41 36.28 1.82
C LEU A 14 50.01 36.64 3.28
N CYS A 15 50.89 36.26 4.20
CA CYS A 15 51.37 36.98 5.40
C CYS A 15 50.42 37.73 6.36
N GLY A 16 50.46 37.32 7.64
CA GLY A 16 50.85 38.23 8.73
C GLY A 16 49.92 38.35 9.94
N GLY A 17 50.49 38.21 11.13
CA GLY A 17 50.05 38.98 12.31
C GLY A 17 49.47 38.18 13.49
N GLN A 18 50.28 38.01 14.53
CA GLN A 18 49.90 37.52 15.85
C GLN A 18 48.93 38.49 16.57
N LYS A 19 47.97 37.97 17.34
CA LYS A 19 47.68 38.52 18.67
C LYS A 19 47.02 37.50 19.59
N ALA A 20 47.58 37.40 20.78
CA ALA A 20 47.12 36.61 21.90
C ALA A 20 45.78 37.14 22.44
N GLU A 21 44.91 36.22 22.84
CA GLU A 21 43.66 36.52 23.54
C GLU A 21 43.73 35.85 24.93
N GLU A 22 43.69 36.68 25.96
CA GLU A 22 43.66 36.33 27.39
C GLU A 22 42.23 35.96 27.84
N PRO A 23 42.06 35.29 29.00
CA PRO A 23 40.91 34.42 29.29
C PRO A 23 39.65 35.18 29.78
N PRO A 24 38.46 34.56 29.74
CA PRO A 24 37.23 35.20 30.18
C PRO A 24 37.15 35.34 31.70
N VAL A 25 36.60 36.49 32.12
CA VAL A 25 36.35 36.91 33.50
C VAL A 25 35.11 36.21 34.05
N ASP A 26 35.23 35.61 35.23
CA ASP A 26 34.16 35.02 36.04
C ASP A 26 33.03 36.04 36.33
N LEU A 27 31.79 35.69 35.98
CA LEU A 27 30.58 36.27 36.56
C LEU A 27 29.80 35.18 37.32
N PRO A 28 29.42 35.41 38.59
CA PRO A 28 28.66 34.43 39.35
C PRO A 28 27.20 34.36 38.86
N THR A 29 26.81 33.15 38.45
CA THR A 29 25.42 32.80 38.09
C THR A 29 24.57 32.70 39.36
N GLN A 30 23.59 33.58 39.52
CA GLN A 30 22.54 33.40 40.53
C GLN A 30 21.49 32.42 40.01
N GLN A 31 21.42 31.23 40.61
CA GLN A 31 20.35 30.25 40.39
C GLN A 31 19.12 30.63 41.23
N PRO A 32 17.89 30.66 40.65
CA PRO A 32 16.67 30.73 41.45
C PRO A 32 16.37 29.38 42.14
N PRO A 33 15.72 29.38 43.31
CA PRO A 33 15.52 28.17 44.11
C PRO A 33 14.51 27.21 43.47
N ARG A 34 14.79 25.90 43.60
CA ARG A 34 13.89 24.81 43.19
C ARG A 34 12.72 24.70 44.19
N PRO A 35 11.46 24.54 43.74
CA PRO A 35 10.38 24.24 44.65
C PRO A 35 10.44 22.78 45.10
N HIS A 36 10.48 22.58 46.42
CA HIS A 36 10.29 21.28 47.06
C HIS A 36 8.87 20.77 46.80
N GLN A 37 8.71 19.68 46.06
CA GLN A 37 7.45 18.93 46.04
C GLN A 37 7.47 17.88 47.16
N GLN A 38 6.56 18.09 48.10
CA GLN A 38 6.25 17.21 49.22
C GLN A 38 5.42 16.04 48.67
N GLN A 39 5.99 14.82 48.61
CA GLN A 39 5.23 13.61 48.30
C GLN A 39 4.34 13.26 49.50
N GLN A 40 3.03 13.51 49.37
CA GLN A 40 2.03 12.87 50.22
C GLN A 40 1.78 11.45 49.71
N GLN A 41 2.21 10.46 50.49
CA GLN A 41 1.79 9.06 50.30
C GLN A 41 0.35 8.92 50.78
N GLN A 42 -0.62 8.92 49.85
CA GLN A 42 -1.95 8.40 50.13
C GLN A 42 -1.93 6.89 49.91
N HIS A 43 -1.95 6.15 51.03
CA HIS A 43 -2.35 4.75 51.05
C HIS A 43 -3.86 4.67 50.77
N GLN A 44 -4.25 4.17 49.60
CA GLN A 44 -5.59 3.61 49.40
C GLN A 44 -5.46 2.11 49.14
N GLN A 45 -6.07 1.36 50.05
CA GLN A 45 -6.16 -0.10 50.04
C GLN A 45 -7.11 -0.53 48.93
N GLN A 46 -6.66 -1.40 48.02
CA GLN A 46 -7.52 -2.12 47.10
C GLN A 46 -7.91 -3.48 47.69
N PRO A 47 -9.20 -3.88 47.61
CA PRO A 47 -9.63 -5.20 48.04
C PRO A 47 -9.22 -6.27 47.03
N HIS A 48 -8.73 -7.39 47.56
CA HIS A 48 -8.31 -8.57 46.81
C HIS A 48 -9.52 -9.19 46.08
N GLN A 49 -9.56 -9.08 44.76
CA GLN A 49 -10.39 -9.94 43.92
C GLN A 49 -9.53 -11.06 43.34
N GLN A 50 -9.91 -12.30 43.65
CA GLN A 50 -9.32 -13.53 43.12
C GLN A 50 -9.48 -13.54 41.60
N HIS A 51 -8.37 -13.42 40.87
CA HIS A 51 -8.35 -13.62 39.43
C HIS A 51 -8.06 -15.10 39.14
N GLN A 52 -9.02 -15.76 38.48
CA GLN A 52 -8.83 -17.06 37.85
C GLN A 52 -7.81 -16.92 36.69
N PRO A 53 -6.96 -17.93 36.43
CA PRO A 53 -6.04 -17.88 35.30
C PRO A 53 -6.80 -17.94 33.97
N PRO A 54 -6.36 -17.22 32.93
CA PRO A 54 -6.99 -17.28 31.62
C PRO A 54 -6.76 -18.65 30.97
N ALA A 55 -7.84 -19.18 30.38
CA ALA A 55 -7.82 -20.39 29.58
C ALA A 55 -6.91 -20.23 28.34
N GLN A 56 -6.13 -21.27 28.05
CA GLN A 56 -5.30 -21.33 26.85
C GLN A 56 -6.18 -21.32 25.58
N PRO A 57 -5.78 -20.62 24.50
CA PRO A 57 -6.46 -20.75 23.21
C PRO A 57 -6.18 -22.13 22.59
N PRO A 58 -7.14 -22.74 21.89
CA PRO A 58 -6.94 -24.04 21.26
C PRO A 58 -5.95 -23.92 20.08
N GLN A 59 -5.02 -24.85 20.02
CA GLN A 59 -4.09 -25.01 18.89
C GLN A 59 -4.88 -25.42 17.64
N SER A 60 -4.91 -24.55 16.63
CA SER A 60 -5.42 -24.87 15.29
C SER A 60 -4.39 -25.72 14.55
N GLN A 61 -4.61 -27.04 14.51
CA GLN A 61 -3.91 -27.95 13.60
C GLN A 61 -4.39 -27.66 12.17
N TRP A 62 -3.46 -27.32 11.28
CA TRP A 62 -3.74 -27.18 9.86
C TRP A 62 -3.81 -28.58 9.23
N GLU A 63 -5.01 -29.12 9.09
CA GLU A 63 -5.25 -30.33 8.31
C GLU A 63 -5.26 -30.00 6.81
N GLN A 64 -4.36 -30.67 6.07
CA GLN A 64 -4.26 -30.58 4.62
C GLN A 64 -5.44 -31.30 3.95
N PRO A 65 -6.10 -30.74 2.93
CA PRO A 65 -7.13 -31.45 2.19
C PRO A 65 -6.52 -32.44 1.19
N LYS A 66 -6.99 -33.69 1.25
CA LYS A 66 -6.68 -34.78 0.30
C LYS A 66 -7.44 -34.59 -1.03
N PRO A 67 -6.87 -35.00 -2.17
CA PRO A 67 -7.55 -34.89 -3.46
C PRO A 67 -8.49 -36.08 -3.69
N HIS A 68 -9.78 -35.82 -3.92
CA HIS A 68 -10.72 -36.81 -4.42
C HIS A 68 -10.95 -36.60 -5.92
N HIS A 69 -10.42 -37.52 -6.72
CA HIS A 69 -10.86 -37.77 -8.09
C HIS A 69 -12.03 -38.76 -8.07
N GLN A 70 -13.09 -38.50 -8.83
CA GLN A 70 -13.76 -39.55 -9.63
C GLN A 70 -14.61 -38.94 -10.77
N PRO A 71 -14.65 -39.58 -11.96
CA PRO A 71 -15.30 -39.07 -13.16
C PRO A 71 -16.71 -39.63 -13.33
N HIS A 72 -17.65 -38.83 -13.86
CA HIS A 72 -18.96 -39.33 -14.26
C HIS A 72 -19.35 -38.83 -15.66
N HIS A 73 -19.95 -39.75 -16.40
CA HIS A 73 -20.08 -39.81 -17.85
C HIS A 73 -21.38 -39.16 -18.37
N GLU A 74 -21.40 -38.98 -19.68
CA GLU A 74 -22.44 -38.42 -20.56
C GLU A 74 -23.87 -38.98 -20.38
N THR A 75 -24.88 -38.18 -20.72
CA THR A 75 -25.94 -38.54 -21.69
C THR A 75 -26.78 -37.32 -22.09
N SER A 76 -27.01 -37.14 -23.41
CA SER A 76 -28.06 -36.29 -24.01
C SER A 76 -29.31 -37.14 -24.31
N PRO A 77 -30.51 -36.53 -24.55
CA PRO A 77 -30.97 -36.32 -25.93
C PRO A 77 -31.80 -35.03 -26.24
N SER A 78 -31.84 -34.73 -27.55
CA SER A 78 -32.43 -33.66 -28.41
C SER A 78 -33.98 -33.47 -28.41
N PRO A 79 -34.64 -32.68 -29.33
CA PRO A 79 -34.53 -31.23 -29.68
C PRO A 79 -35.92 -30.52 -29.78
N GLY A 80 -35.97 -29.18 -29.89
CA GLY A 80 -37.20 -28.39 -30.16
C GLY A 80 -36.97 -27.22 -31.15
N PRO A 81 -37.99 -26.72 -31.89
CA PRO A 81 -37.83 -26.06 -33.20
C PRO A 81 -37.52 -24.55 -33.13
N PRO A 82 -37.08 -23.92 -34.24
CA PRO A 82 -36.57 -22.55 -34.24
C PRO A 82 -37.71 -21.53 -34.47
N SER A 83 -37.68 -20.42 -33.73
CA SER A 83 -38.43 -19.21 -34.09
C SER A 83 -37.46 -18.04 -34.21
N HIS A 84 -37.43 -17.46 -35.40
CA HIS A 84 -36.62 -16.30 -35.76
C HIS A 84 -37.27 -15.00 -35.25
N ALA A 85 -36.54 -14.23 -34.45
CA ALA A 85 -36.67 -12.79 -34.34
C ALA A 85 -35.27 -12.17 -34.19
N PRO A 86 -34.94 -11.04 -34.85
CA PRO A 86 -33.61 -10.47 -34.84
C PRO A 86 -33.45 -9.62 -33.57
N GLU A 87 -32.97 -10.25 -32.50
CA GLU A 87 -32.51 -9.52 -31.33
C GLU A 87 -31.09 -9.01 -31.62
N HIS A 88 -30.93 -7.69 -31.68
CA HIS A 88 -29.61 -7.05 -31.69
C HIS A 88 -28.90 -7.38 -30.37
N GLN A 89 -28.23 -8.54 -30.33
CA GLN A 89 -27.37 -8.95 -29.23
C GLN A 89 -26.13 -8.08 -29.28
N ALA A 90 -26.16 -6.98 -28.52
CA ALA A 90 -24.97 -6.43 -27.91
C ALA A 90 -24.34 -7.55 -27.07
N HIS A 91 -23.45 -8.34 -27.68
CA HIS A 91 -22.71 -9.39 -27.03
C HIS A 91 -21.88 -8.75 -25.90
N HIS A 92 -22.41 -8.84 -24.69
CA HIS A 92 -21.72 -8.52 -23.45
C HIS A 92 -20.37 -9.26 -23.40
N LYS A 93 -19.27 -8.54 -23.71
CA LYS A 93 -17.88 -8.96 -23.45
C LYS A 93 -17.59 -9.21 -21.96
N SER A 94 -18.55 -8.98 -21.07
CA SER A 94 -18.44 -9.17 -19.61
C SER A 94 -18.06 -10.59 -19.18
N ARG A 95 -18.25 -11.64 -20.00
CA ARG A 95 -17.80 -13.00 -19.65
C ARG A 95 -16.34 -13.28 -20.00
N ARG A 96 -15.77 -12.57 -20.97
CA ARG A 96 -14.40 -12.83 -21.43
C ARG A 96 -13.36 -12.14 -20.54
N GLY A 97 -13.59 -10.88 -20.20
CA GLY A 97 -12.69 -10.12 -19.31
C GLY A 97 -12.60 -10.64 -17.87
N VAL A 98 -13.61 -11.36 -17.35
CA VAL A 98 -13.52 -11.98 -16.02
C VAL A 98 -12.55 -13.17 -16.01
N ASN A 99 -12.45 -13.90 -17.11
CA ASN A 99 -11.56 -15.05 -17.21
C ASN A 99 -10.10 -14.63 -17.42
N GLU A 100 -9.86 -13.67 -18.31
CA GLU A 100 -8.51 -13.12 -18.60
C GLU A 100 -7.90 -12.42 -17.37
N ASN A 101 -8.73 -11.70 -16.61
CA ASN A 101 -8.35 -11.09 -15.33
C ASN A 101 -7.89 -12.14 -14.30
N LEU A 102 -8.64 -13.24 -14.17
CA LEU A 102 -8.26 -14.34 -13.29
C LEU A 102 -6.98 -15.05 -13.79
N GLU A 103 -6.79 -15.14 -15.10
CA GLU A 103 -5.58 -15.71 -15.72
C GLU A 103 -4.34 -14.87 -15.37
N ASN A 104 -4.42 -13.54 -15.44
CA ASN A 104 -3.29 -12.67 -15.13
C ASN A 104 -2.91 -12.69 -13.65
N GLN A 105 -3.89 -12.73 -12.73
CA GLN A 105 -3.61 -12.88 -11.28
C GLN A 105 -2.95 -14.21 -10.92
N ASN A 106 -3.23 -15.26 -11.71
CA ASN A 106 -2.65 -16.58 -11.52
C ASN A 106 -1.39 -16.79 -12.37
N ASN A 107 -0.94 -15.77 -13.11
CA ASN A 107 0.26 -15.86 -13.91
C ASN A 107 1.49 -16.12 -13.04
N THR A 108 2.26 -17.16 -13.37
CA THR A 108 3.42 -17.60 -12.57
C THR A 108 4.46 -16.49 -12.36
N TYR A 109 4.69 -15.63 -13.35
CA TYR A 109 5.64 -14.53 -13.21
C TYR A 109 5.15 -13.46 -12.21
N TYR A 110 3.88 -13.06 -12.31
CA TYR A 110 3.27 -12.14 -11.34
C TYR A 110 3.28 -12.72 -9.92
N VAL A 111 2.90 -14.00 -9.79
CA VAL A 111 2.88 -14.69 -8.51
C VAL A 111 4.29 -14.76 -7.91
N ASP A 112 5.33 -15.10 -8.68
CA ASP A 112 6.71 -15.11 -8.20
C ASP A 112 7.17 -13.73 -7.70
N LEU A 113 6.89 -12.67 -8.45
CA LEU A 113 7.22 -11.30 -8.03
C LEU A 113 6.56 -10.95 -6.70
N ARG A 114 5.26 -11.27 -6.54
CA ARG A 114 4.53 -11.04 -5.29
C ARG A 114 5.06 -11.87 -4.13
N GLU A 115 5.38 -13.14 -4.36
CA GLU A 115 5.95 -14.01 -3.34
C GLU A 115 7.32 -13.50 -2.88
N ARG A 116 8.19 -13.08 -3.81
CA ARG A 116 9.50 -12.49 -3.49
C ARG A 116 9.34 -11.18 -2.73
N ALA A 117 8.43 -10.31 -3.16
CA ALA A 117 8.13 -9.06 -2.47
C ALA A 117 7.64 -9.33 -1.03
N ASN A 118 6.74 -10.31 -0.85
CA ASN A 118 6.24 -10.70 0.46
C ASN A 118 7.37 -11.22 1.36
N ARG A 119 8.26 -12.09 0.85
CA ARG A 119 9.43 -12.57 1.60
C ARG A 119 10.36 -11.43 2.04
N ALA A 120 10.66 -10.49 1.14
CA ALA A 120 11.46 -9.31 1.47
C ALA A 120 10.75 -8.44 2.54
N GLY A 121 9.43 -8.31 2.47
CA GLY A 121 8.63 -7.62 3.48
C GLY A 121 8.67 -8.31 4.86
N ASP A 122 8.60 -9.64 4.90
CA ASP A 122 8.67 -10.42 6.14
C ASP A 122 10.05 -10.26 6.82
N GLU A 123 11.13 -10.33 6.04
CA GLU A 123 12.50 -10.10 6.55
C GLU A 123 12.69 -8.66 7.01
N MET A 124 12.20 -7.68 6.24
CA MET A 124 12.20 -6.27 6.62
C MET A 124 11.53 -6.06 7.99
N ALA A 125 10.36 -6.65 8.19
CA ALA A 125 9.60 -6.55 9.44
C ALA A 125 10.31 -7.25 10.60
N ARG A 126 10.91 -8.43 10.37
CA ARG A 126 11.71 -9.14 11.37
C ARG A 126 12.90 -8.31 11.83
N LEU A 127 13.72 -7.83 10.88
CA LEU A 127 14.91 -7.03 11.17
C LEU A 127 14.58 -5.69 11.82
N SER A 128 13.45 -5.08 11.45
CA SER A 128 12.95 -3.85 12.10
C SER A 128 12.65 -4.08 13.58
N ARG A 129 11.94 -5.17 13.92
CA ARG A 129 11.67 -5.54 15.33
C ARG A 129 12.95 -5.83 16.10
N GLU A 130 13.90 -6.55 15.50
CA GLU A 130 15.20 -6.81 16.12
C GLU A 130 16.02 -5.54 16.33
N SER A 131 15.99 -4.62 15.36
CA SER A 131 16.65 -3.30 15.45
C SER A 131 16.10 -2.49 16.62
N GLN A 132 14.77 -2.44 16.78
CA GLN A 132 14.11 -1.80 17.91
C GLN A 132 14.50 -2.45 19.25
N ALA A 133 14.49 -3.78 19.33
CA ALA A 133 14.90 -4.50 20.52
C ALA A 133 16.36 -4.20 20.92
N ALA A 134 17.29 -4.18 19.96
CA ALA A 134 18.69 -3.83 20.20
C ALA A 134 18.84 -2.38 20.68
N TYR A 135 18.07 -1.45 20.12
CA TYR A 135 18.05 -0.05 20.54
C TYR A 135 17.58 0.08 22.00
N HIS A 136 16.48 -0.58 22.38
CA HIS A 136 15.98 -0.58 23.76
C HIS A 136 16.94 -1.26 24.75
N ALA A 137 17.76 -2.20 24.29
CA ALA A 137 18.82 -2.81 25.09
C ALA A 137 20.08 -1.93 25.22
N GLY A 138 20.13 -0.77 24.56
CA GLY A 138 21.28 0.14 24.58
C GLY A 138 22.38 -0.22 23.57
N ASP A 139 22.19 -1.23 22.73
CA ASP A 139 23.14 -1.62 21.70
C ASP A 139 22.86 -0.85 20.39
N GLY A 140 23.29 0.41 20.38
CA GLY A 140 23.07 1.30 19.24
C GLY A 140 23.81 0.87 17.97
N ALA A 141 24.96 0.19 18.09
CA ALA A 141 25.71 -0.31 16.95
C ALA A 141 24.94 -1.44 16.25
N ARG A 142 24.48 -2.44 17.02
CA ARG A 142 23.67 -3.53 16.48
C ARG A 142 22.34 -3.05 15.92
N ALA A 143 21.68 -2.11 16.62
CA ALA A 143 20.44 -1.51 16.15
C ALA A 143 20.61 -0.85 14.77
N LYS A 144 21.72 -0.12 14.58
CA LYS A 144 22.03 0.55 13.31
C LYS A 144 22.26 -0.46 12.18
N GLU A 145 23.02 -1.51 12.41
CA GLU A 145 23.27 -2.57 11.42
C GLU A 145 21.96 -3.23 10.96
N LEU A 146 21.12 -3.64 11.92
CA LEU A 146 19.82 -4.25 11.66
C LEU A 146 18.86 -3.29 10.94
N SER A 147 18.90 -2.00 11.30
CA SER A 147 18.10 -0.97 10.62
C SER A 147 18.52 -0.80 9.16
N ASP A 148 19.82 -0.79 8.88
CA ASP A 148 20.33 -0.68 7.51
C ASP A 148 19.98 -1.92 6.68
N GLU A 149 19.98 -3.11 7.29
CA GLU A 149 19.53 -4.35 6.64
C GLU A 149 18.03 -4.36 6.36
N SER A 150 17.22 -3.94 7.34
CA SER A 150 15.76 -3.76 7.17
C SER A 150 15.45 -2.80 6.02
N LYS A 151 16.20 -1.69 5.89
CA LYS A 151 16.06 -0.75 4.77
C LYS A 151 16.42 -1.36 3.41
N ARG A 152 17.41 -2.27 3.34
CA ARG A 152 17.73 -2.99 2.10
C ARG A 152 16.58 -3.88 1.66
N HIS A 153 16.01 -4.66 2.58
CA HIS A 153 14.84 -5.49 2.28
C HIS A 153 13.59 -4.67 1.98
N ARG A 154 13.42 -3.50 2.61
CA ARG A 154 12.37 -2.55 2.24
C ARG A 154 12.49 -2.11 0.78
N ALA A 155 13.68 -1.69 0.35
CA ALA A 155 13.92 -1.27 -1.03
C ALA A 155 13.71 -2.43 -2.03
N GLU A 156 14.13 -3.65 -1.68
CA GLU A 156 13.88 -4.85 -2.49
C GLU A 156 12.38 -5.14 -2.62
N MET A 157 11.65 -5.15 -1.50
CA MET A 157 10.19 -5.33 -1.48
C MET A 157 9.49 -4.27 -2.33
N GLU A 158 9.85 -2.99 -2.19
CA GLU A 158 9.28 -1.88 -2.95
C GLU A 158 9.55 -2.04 -4.46
N SER A 159 10.78 -2.40 -4.84
CA SER A 159 11.14 -2.66 -6.25
C SER A 159 10.34 -3.81 -6.86
N LEU A 160 10.21 -4.92 -6.14
CA LEU A 160 9.48 -6.10 -6.62
C LEU A 160 7.97 -5.84 -6.72
N ASN A 161 7.40 -5.11 -5.75
CA ASN A 161 5.99 -4.70 -5.84
C ASN A 161 5.76 -3.72 -6.98
N ALA A 162 6.67 -2.78 -7.22
CA ALA A 162 6.59 -1.87 -8.35
C ALA A 162 6.56 -2.65 -9.68
N GLU A 163 7.51 -3.58 -9.87
CA GLU A 163 7.56 -4.45 -11.06
C GLU A 163 6.27 -5.29 -11.21
N ALA A 164 5.79 -5.91 -10.13
CA ALA A 164 4.55 -6.69 -10.14
C ALA A 164 3.34 -5.84 -10.53
N SER A 165 3.23 -4.64 -9.94
CA SER A 165 2.12 -3.71 -10.16
C SER A 165 2.10 -3.16 -11.59
N GLU A 166 3.26 -2.85 -12.15
CA GLU A 166 3.39 -2.38 -13.53
C GLU A 166 3.02 -3.49 -14.51
N TRP A 167 3.53 -4.71 -14.28
CA TRP A 167 3.23 -5.85 -15.13
C TRP A 167 1.73 -6.16 -15.18
N ILE A 168 1.09 -6.31 -14.01
CA ILE A 168 -0.33 -6.68 -13.94
C ILE A 168 -1.22 -5.56 -14.49
N PHE A 169 -0.91 -4.30 -14.19
CA PHE A 169 -1.66 -3.17 -14.73
C PHE A 169 -1.57 -3.13 -16.25
N LYS A 170 -0.36 -3.30 -16.81
CA LYS A 170 -0.18 -3.33 -18.26
C LYS A 170 -0.95 -4.47 -18.92
N GLU A 171 -0.81 -5.69 -18.40
CA GLU A 171 -1.45 -6.87 -18.99
C GLU A 171 -2.97 -6.74 -18.98
N ASN A 172 -3.55 -6.29 -17.87
CA ASN A 172 -4.99 -6.11 -17.74
C ASN A 172 -5.57 -5.02 -18.66
N ASN A 173 -4.77 -4.00 -18.96
CA ASN A 173 -5.21 -2.84 -19.73
C ASN A 173 -4.82 -2.91 -21.21
N THR A 174 -4.22 -4.02 -21.69
CA THR A 174 -3.81 -4.17 -23.10
C THR A 174 -5.01 -4.18 -24.05
N ASP A 175 -6.12 -4.82 -23.65
CA ASP A 175 -7.35 -4.93 -24.45
C ASP A 175 -8.54 -4.12 -23.86
N SER A 176 -8.26 -3.14 -22.99
CA SER A 176 -9.29 -2.33 -22.36
C SER A 176 -9.95 -1.35 -23.35
N GLU A 177 -11.27 -1.18 -23.20
CA GLU A 177 -12.03 -0.24 -24.03
C GLU A 177 -11.65 1.23 -23.69
N PRO A 178 -11.80 2.18 -24.63
CA PRO A 178 -11.48 3.58 -24.37
C PRO A 178 -12.24 4.16 -23.18
N GLY A 179 -11.53 4.68 -22.18
CA GLY A 179 -12.13 5.20 -20.94
C GLY A 179 -12.45 4.14 -19.89
N GLU A 180 -12.00 2.90 -20.08
CA GLU A 180 -12.01 1.84 -19.08
C GLU A 180 -10.58 1.57 -18.59
N VAL A 181 -10.43 1.34 -17.28
CA VAL A 181 -9.16 1.02 -16.65
C VAL A 181 -9.35 -0.12 -15.65
N ASP A 182 -8.61 -1.21 -15.83
CA ASP A 182 -8.61 -2.35 -14.93
C ASP A 182 -7.55 -2.20 -13.83
N LEU A 183 -8.02 -2.13 -12.58
CA LEU A 183 -7.20 -1.99 -11.38
C LEU A 183 -7.13 -3.29 -10.55
N HIS A 184 -7.72 -4.38 -11.03
CA HIS A 184 -7.71 -5.63 -10.29
C HIS A 184 -6.27 -6.13 -10.07
N GLY A 185 -6.08 -6.94 -9.03
CA GLY A 185 -4.79 -7.59 -8.78
C GLY A 185 -3.71 -6.62 -8.26
N LEU A 186 -4.00 -5.32 -8.25
CA LEU A 186 -3.21 -4.32 -7.56
C LEU A 186 -3.50 -4.35 -6.06
N TYR A 187 -2.49 -4.04 -5.26
CA TYR A 187 -2.69 -3.67 -3.87
C TYR A 187 -3.35 -2.28 -3.81
N ALA A 188 -4.08 -2.00 -2.73
CA ALA A 188 -4.88 -0.76 -2.62
C ALA A 188 -4.08 0.52 -2.91
N ARG A 189 -2.83 0.61 -2.40
CA ARG A 189 -1.94 1.75 -2.67
C ARG A 189 -1.59 1.89 -4.15
N GLU A 190 -1.24 0.79 -4.80
CA GLU A 190 -0.93 0.76 -6.23
C GLU A 190 -2.16 1.15 -7.04
N ALA A 191 -3.32 0.60 -6.70
CA ALA A 191 -4.60 0.91 -7.35
C ALA A 191 -4.94 2.41 -7.25
N ILE A 192 -4.69 3.04 -6.11
CA ILE A 192 -4.86 4.49 -5.93
C ILE A 192 -3.95 5.26 -6.88
N THR A 193 -2.65 4.92 -6.94
CA THR A 193 -1.69 5.59 -7.82
C THR A 193 -2.09 5.48 -9.29
N TYR A 194 -2.45 4.27 -9.76
CA TYR A 194 -2.89 4.07 -11.14
C TYR A 194 -4.23 4.76 -11.42
N ALA A 195 -5.20 4.70 -10.51
CA ALA A 195 -6.48 5.39 -10.67
C ALA A 195 -6.33 6.90 -10.78
N ASP A 196 -5.52 7.50 -9.90
CA ASP A 196 -5.24 8.95 -9.88
C ASP A 196 -4.65 9.38 -11.23
N ARG A 197 -3.59 8.70 -11.68
CA ARG A 197 -2.97 8.95 -13.00
C ARG A 197 -3.99 8.81 -14.14
N SER A 198 -4.79 7.75 -14.14
CA SER A 198 -5.78 7.49 -15.18
C SER A 198 -6.89 8.55 -15.23
N ILE A 199 -7.29 9.09 -14.08
CA ILE A 199 -8.27 10.19 -13.98
C ILE A 199 -7.69 11.47 -14.57
N GLU A 200 -6.45 11.81 -14.22
CA GLU A 200 -5.76 12.99 -14.77
C GLU A 200 -5.62 12.90 -16.29
N GLU A 201 -5.18 11.74 -16.79
CA GLU A 201 -5.08 11.49 -18.22
C GLU A 201 -6.44 11.57 -18.92
N ALA A 202 -7.50 11.03 -18.32
CA ALA A 202 -8.85 11.09 -18.88
C ALA A 202 -9.39 12.51 -18.95
N ARG A 203 -9.17 13.31 -17.90
CA ARG A 203 -9.48 14.75 -17.88
C ARG A 203 -8.71 15.51 -18.96
N ALA A 204 -7.41 15.23 -19.10
CA ALA A 204 -6.57 15.85 -20.12
C ALA A 204 -7.05 15.52 -21.56
N ARG A 205 -7.62 14.33 -21.75
CA ARG A 205 -8.28 13.91 -23.01
C ARG A 205 -9.69 14.49 -23.20
N GLY A 206 -10.22 15.25 -22.23
CA GLY A 206 -11.58 15.80 -22.28
C GLY A 206 -12.69 14.76 -22.13
N GLN A 207 -12.40 13.61 -21.51
CA GLN A 207 -13.41 12.59 -21.23
C GLN A 207 -14.37 13.08 -20.15
N SER A 208 -15.67 12.82 -20.33
CA SER A 208 -16.70 13.18 -19.34
C SER A 208 -16.80 12.19 -18.19
N HIS A 209 -16.34 10.96 -18.39
CA HIS A 209 -16.34 9.91 -17.38
C HIS A 209 -15.20 8.91 -17.63
N ILE A 210 -14.86 8.16 -16.59
CA ILE A 210 -13.93 7.02 -16.63
C ILE A 210 -14.53 5.85 -15.86
N ARG A 211 -14.31 4.62 -16.36
CA ARG A 211 -14.77 3.37 -15.74
C ARG A 211 -13.56 2.69 -15.09
N LEU A 212 -13.60 2.51 -13.77
CA LEU A 212 -12.55 1.83 -13.00
C LEU A 212 -13.03 0.44 -12.60
N ILE A 213 -12.35 -0.61 -13.06
CA ILE A 213 -12.66 -1.99 -12.68
C ILE A 213 -11.89 -2.30 -11.40
N VAL A 214 -12.59 -2.30 -10.26
CA VAL A 214 -12.03 -2.54 -8.91
C VAL A 214 -12.20 -3.99 -8.43
N GLY A 215 -12.92 -4.80 -9.23
CA GLY A 215 -13.23 -6.19 -8.94
C GLY A 215 -14.42 -6.37 -7.99
N LYS A 216 -15.11 -7.51 -8.12
CA LYS A 216 -16.34 -7.83 -7.37
C LYS A 216 -16.11 -8.26 -5.91
N GLY A 217 -14.86 -8.47 -5.50
CA GLY A 217 -14.54 -8.92 -4.14
C GLY A 217 -14.90 -10.39 -3.82
N MET A 218 -15.20 -11.22 -4.82
CA MET A 218 -15.67 -12.61 -4.60
C MET A 218 -14.63 -13.51 -3.89
N HIS A 219 -13.35 -13.12 -3.89
CA HIS A 219 -12.25 -13.89 -3.28
C HIS A 219 -11.60 -13.19 -2.08
N SER A 220 -12.08 -12.00 -1.68
CA SER A 220 -11.57 -11.36 -0.47
C SER A 220 -12.26 -11.96 0.77
N LYS A 221 -11.52 -12.11 1.87
CA LYS A 221 -12.11 -12.43 3.17
C LYS A 221 -13.11 -11.32 3.53
N GLY A 222 -14.41 -11.62 3.47
CA GLY A 222 -15.49 -10.67 3.74
C GLY A 222 -16.31 -10.22 2.51
N GLY A 223 -15.99 -10.68 1.30
CA GLY A 223 -16.84 -10.46 0.11
C GLY A 223 -16.83 -9.04 -0.49
N ALA A 224 -16.03 -8.11 0.06
CA ALA A 224 -15.81 -6.77 -0.47
C ALA A 224 -14.36 -6.61 -0.94
N SER A 225 -14.15 -6.14 -2.18
CA SER A 225 -12.80 -5.83 -2.68
C SER A 225 -12.19 -4.74 -1.82
N LYS A 226 -10.97 -4.95 -1.28
CA LYS A 226 -10.24 -3.92 -0.52
C LYS A 226 -9.95 -2.66 -1.36
N LEU A 227 -10.02 -2.78 -2.69
CA LEU A 227 -9.79 -1.67 -3.60
C LEU A 227 -10.98 -0.71 -3.62
N ARG A 228 -12.21 -1.22 -3.50
CA ARG A 228 -13.40 -0.37 -3.55
C ARG A 228 -13.37 0.79 -2.55
N PRO A 229 -13.21 0.57 -1.22
CA PRO A 229 -13.18 1.67 -0.28
C PRO A 229 -11.99 2.62 -0.52
N ALA A 230 -10.83 2.09 -0.94
CA ALA A 230 -9.66 2.90 -1.24
C ALA A 230 -9.87 3.84 -2.45
N ILE A 231 -10.52 3.35 -3.50
CA ILE A 231 -10.86 4.17 -4.66
C ILE A 231 -12.00 5.14 -4.34
N GLU A 232 -13.02 4.73 -3.57
CA GLU A 232 -14.08 5.63 -3.12
C GLU A 232 -13.52 6.80 -2.28
N GLU A 233 -12.55 6.55 -1.39
CA GLU A 233 -11.85 7.62 -0.65
C GLU A 233 -11.08 8.56 -1.58
N LEU A 234 -10.42 8.02 -2.61
CA LEU A 234 -9.79 8.84 -3.66
C LEU A 234 -10.82 9.73 -4.38
N MET A 235 -11.99 9.20 -4.72
CA MET A 235 -13.02 10.00 -5.41
C MET A 235 -13.53 11.14 -4.53
N GLN A 236 -13.76 10.89 -3.23
CA GLN A 236 -14.16 11.92 -2.27
C GLN A 236 -13.13 13.04 -2.19
N LYS A 237 -11.85 12.69 -2.14
CA LYS A 237 -10.75 13.66 -2.09
C LYS A 237 -10.64 14.51 -3.36
N HIS A 238 -10.89 13.92 -4.52
CA HIS A 238 -10.95 14.64 -5.80
C HIS A 238 -12.27 15.39 -6.02
N GLN A 239 -13.21 15.30 -5.07
CA GLN A 239 -14.57 15.85 -5.17
C GLN A 239 -15.29 15.35 -6.44
N LEU A 240 -15.01 14.09 -6.81
CA LEU A 240 -15.60 13.43 -7.96
C LEU A 240 -16.82 12.62 -7.53
N VAL A 241 -17.84 12.62 -8.39
CA VAL A 241 -18.99 11.75 -8.21
C VAL A 241 -18.65 10.38 -8.79
N ALA A 242 -18.71 9.36 -7.95
CA ALA A 242 -18.49 7.99 -8.37
C ALA A 242 -19.70 7.13 -8.00
N SER A 243 -20.13 6.30 -8.95
CA SER A 243 -21.28 5.42 -8.79
C SER A 243 -20.96 4.03 -9.32
N MET A 244 -21.53 3.01 -8.68
CA MET A 244 -21.37 1.64 -9.15
C MET A 244 -22.13 1.44 -10.46
N ASP A 245 -21.54 0.69 -11.39
CA ASP A 245 -22.24 0.28 -12.61
C ASP A 245 -23.44 -0.61 -12.23
N PRO A 246 -24.69 -0.26 -12.63
CA PRO A 246 -25.89 -1.02 -12.28
C PRO A 246 -25.88 -2.48 -12.74
N HIS A 247 -25.11 -2.78 -13.79
CA HIS A 247 -25.02 -4.11 -14.40
C HIS A 247 -23.74 -4.85 -14.00
N ASN A 248 -22.77 -4.15 -13.37
CA ASN A 248 -21.52 -4.76 -12.92
C ASN A 248 -21.00 -4.15 -11.61
N ALA A 249 -21.28 -4.83 -10.50
CA ALA A 249 -20.80 -4.45 -9.17
C ALA A 249 -19.27 -4.49 -8.97
N GLY A 250 -18.49 -4.81 -10.00
CA GLY A 250 -17.02 -4.69 -10.00
C GLY A 250 -16.50 -3.43 -10.69
N VAL A 251 -17.38 -2.57 -11.20
CA VAL A 251 -17.02 -1.37 -11.96
C VAL A 251 -17.55 -0.12 -11.26
N LEU A 252 -16.67 0.85 -11.08
CA LEU A 252 -16.98 2.18 -10.58
C LEU A 252 -16.93 3.18 -11.74
N VAL A 253 -18.05 3.83 -12.03
CA VAL A 253 -18.14 4.89 -13.04
C VAL A 253 -17.94 6.22 -12.33
N VAL A 254 -16.88 6.93 -12.72
CA VAL A 254 -16.48 8.22 -12.17
C VAL A 254 -16.82 9.31 -13.17
N ASP A 255 -17.64 10.26 -12.75
CA ASP A 255 -17.99 11.45 -13.53
C ASP A 255 -16.86 12.48 -13.41
N LEU A 256 -16.30 12.89 -14.55
CA LEU A 256 -15.23 13.88 -14.66
C LEU A 256 -15.77 15.28 -15.03
N GLY A 257 -17.05 15.38 -15.40
CA GLY A 257 -17.73 16.62 -15.81
C GLY A 257 -18.17 17.51 -14.65
N GLY A 258 -18.00 17.07 -13.41
CA GLY A 258 -18.45 17.74 -12.20
C GLY A 258 -17.40 18.60 -11.46
N ALA A 259 -16.50 19.32 -12.16
CA ALA A 259 -15.80 20.48 -11.59
C ALA A 259 -15.07 21.24 -12.70
N SER A 260 -15.76 22.22 -13.30
CA SER A 260 -15.04 23.36 -13.86
C SER A 260 -14.32 24.07 -12.69
N GLN A 261 -13.01 24.35 -12.86
CA GLN A 261 -12.19 25.29 -12.08
C GLN A 261 -11.47 24.74 -10.82
N GLY A 262 -10.19 24.41 -10.97
CA GLY A 262 -9.13 24.90 -10.06
C GLY A 262 -9.17 24.57 -8.56
N GLY A 263 -9.79 23.46 -8.13
CA GLY A 263 -9.64 22.99 -6.75
C GLY A 263 -8.20 22.52 -6.43
N PRO A 264 -7.72 22.61 -5.17
CA PRO A 264 -6.39 22.11 -4.82
C PRO A 264 -6.22 20.65 -5.26
N GLN A 265 -5.19 20.36 -6.05
CA GLN A 265 -4.83 18.98 -6.38
C GLN A 265 -4.30 18.32 -5.11
N VAL A 266 -5.19 17.65 -4.39
CA VAL A 266 -4.79 16.88 -3.23
C VAL A 266 -4.29 15.53 -3.77
N GLY A 267 -2.97 15.35 -3.85
CA GLY A 267 -2.36 14.18 -4.49
C GLY A 267 -2.60 12.87 -3.77
N SER A 268 -2.60 11.76 -4.52
CA SER A 268 -2.69 10.37 -4.05
C SER A 268 -1.74 10.03 -2.89
N ASP A 269 -0.62 10.74 -2.75
CA ASP A 269 0.37 10.60 -1.68
C ASP A 269 -0.23 10.65 -0.26
N GLU A 270 -1.22 11.50 0.00
CA GLU A 270 -1.78 11.58 1.36
C GLU A 270 -2.70 10.39 1.70
N ILE A 271 -3.45 9.83 0.74
CA ILE A 271 -4.23 8.60 1.00
C ILE A 271 -3.26 7.44 1.24
N THR A 272 -2.21 7.40 0.42
CA THR A 272 -1.15 6.42 0.52
C THR A 272 -0.48 6.44 1.90
N ARG A 273 -0.22 7.62 2.48
CA ARG A 273 0.32 7.77 3.84
C ARG A 273 -0.65 7.31 4.93
N ARG A 274 -1.97 7.54 4.78
CA ARG A 274 -2.95 7.03 5.77
C ARG A 274 -2.98 5.50 5.79
N LEU A 275 -2.91 4.87 4.62
CA LEU A 275 -2.81 3.41 4.50
C LEU A 275 -1.50 2.84 5.05
N GLU A 276 -0.41 3.63 5.10
CA GLU A 276 0.82 3.27 5.80
C GLU A 276 0.63 3.33 7.32
N ASN A 277 0.01 4.40 7.82
CA ASN A 277 -0.22 4.61 9.25
C ASN A 277 -1.18 3.57 9.86
N ASP A 278 -2.18 3.08 9.13
CA ASP A 278 -3.10 2.02 9.62
C ASP A 278 -2.40 0.66 9.81
N ARG A 279 -1.19 0.48 9.26
CA ARG A 279 -0.32 -0.68 9.55
C ARG A 279 0.76 -0.36 10.59
N GLU A 280 1.01 0.92 10.85
CA GLU A 280 1.95 1.41 11.86
C GLU A 280 1.28 1.82 13.18
N GLU A 281 -0.07 1.79 13.27
CA GLU A 281 -0.83 1.86 14.53
C GLU A 281 -0.74 0.53 15.33
N CYS A 282 0.43 -0.10 15.31
CA CYS A 282 0.97 -0.73 16.50
C CYS A 282 1.84 0.35 17.17
N VAL A 283 1.17 1.32 17.80
CA VAL A 283 1.82 2.28 18.70
C VAL A 283 2.36 1.46 19.87
N ILE A 284 3.60 1.00 19.76
CA ILE A 284 4.41 0.59 20.90
C ILE A 284 4.81 1.90 21.59
N MET A 285 4.04 2.31 22.61
CA MET A 285 4.53 3.11 23.73
C MET A 285 5.24 2.19 24.74
#